data_AF-A0A1R3UUT4-F1
#
_entry.id   AF-A0A1R3UUT4-F1
#
_cell.length_a   1.000
_cell.length_b   1.000
_cell.length_c   1.000
_cell.angle_alpha   90.00
_cell.angle_beta   90.00
_cell.angle_gamma   90.00
#
_symmetry.space_group_name_H-M   'P 1'
#
loop_
_entity.id
_entity.type
_entity.pdbx_description
1 polymer ?
#
loop_
_entity_poly.entity_id
_entity_poly.type
_entity_poly.pdbx_seq_one_letter_code
_entity_poly.pdbx_strand_id
1 'polypeptide(L)'
;MNPPTIALALVLGLAGALFLAWRRPAMRAVTLCLAALYVLILAAPLSSLGTIGESERYVVWDPLVSFQDIGGVERSENFGVMLDDGRVIRYSPTEPTVAERAETAEMEAPNAEVLHVHEGSDGALVVTDTEGAPVDPGSESEQTAVETIGQELEWIAQQAEEGPWSLTDGLALQERVLNTLLFVPIGIAAFFAFSSWPARLLFGPALSLTIESTQWALASGRSVDTGDLLVNGVGSLVGTLVSLMSVAIAGLFDRRSRTRPPTLAEHDRP
;
A
#
# COMPACT_ATOMS: atom_id res chain seq x y z
N MET A 1 -4.38 9.32 5.94
CA MET A 1 -3.45 9.55 7.07
C MET A 1 -2.85 10.91 6.85
N ASN A 2 -2.96 11.83 7.81
CA ASN A 2 -2.66 13.23 7.52
C ASN A 2 -1.13 13.47 7.46
N PRO A 3 -0.61 14.35 6.58
CA PRO A 3 0.81 14.67 6.48
C PRO A 3 1.53 14.96 7.82
N PRO A 4 0.89 15.62 8.82
CA PRO A 4 1.50 15.81 10.13
C PRO A 4 1.85 14.51 10.87
N THR A 5 1.06 13.45 10.71
CA THR A 5 1.30 12.15 11.37
C THR A 5 2.54 11.47 10.79
N ILE A 6 2.70 11.52 9.46
CA ILE A 6 3.87 11.01 8.76
C ILE A 6 5.11 11.79 9.21
N ALA A 7 5.04 13.13 9.21
CA ALA A 7 6.13 13.98 9.65
C ALA A 7 6.53 13.69 11.11
N LEU A 8 5.55 13.54 12.01
CA LEU A 8 5.79 13.20 13.40
C LEU A 8 6.49 11.84 13.54
N ALA A 9 6.02 10.82 12.83
CA ALA A 9 6.63 9.48 12.85
C ALA A 9 8.10 9.52 12.40
N LEU A 10 8.39 10.24 11.30
CA LEU A 10 9.75 10.41 10.79
C LEU A 10 10.65 11.19 11.75
N VAL A 11 10.13 12.26 12.36
CA VAL A 11 10.87 13.06 13.37
C VAL A 11 11.20 12.21 14.59
N LEU A 12 10.25 11.42 15.10
CA LEU A 12 10.48 10.51 16.22
C LEU A 12 11.49 9.41 15.87
N GLY A 13 11.40 8.85 14.66
CA GLY A 13 12.39 7.90 14.13
C GLY A 13 13.79 8.49 14.08
N LEU A 14 13.95 9.68 13.51
CA LEU A 14 15.22 10.40 13.46
C LEU A 14 15.77 10.71 14.87
N ALA A 15 14.93 11.20 15.77
CA ALA A 15 15.32 11.49 17.16
C ALA A 15 15.80 10.22 17.88
N GLY A 16 15.09 9.10 17.72
CA GLY A 16 15.49 7.80 18.23
C GLY A 16 16.82 7.31 17.66
N ALA A 17 17.00 7.44 16.33
CA ALA A 17 18.26 7.07 15.66
C ALA A 17 19.44 7.92 16.14
N LEU A 18 19.26 9.23 16.30
CA LEU A 18 20.27 10.14 16.86
C LEU A 18 20.63 9.77 18.30
N PHE A 19 19.62 9.48 19.14
CA PHE A 19 19.84 9.04 20.51
C PHE A 19 20.65 7.74 20.58
N LEU A 20 20.30 6.75 19.75
CA LEU A 20 21.01 5.47 19.66
C LEU A 20 22.44 5.63 19.14
N ALA A 21 22.63 6.47 18.11
CA ALA A 21 23.95 6.80 17.59
C ALA A 21 24.86 7.39 18.68
N TRP A 22 24.29 8.21 19.56
CA TRP A 22 25.03 8.82 20.67
C TRP A 22 25.36 7.82 21.79
N ARG A 23 24.49 6.83 22.06
CA ARG A 23 24.56 5.98 23.25
C ARG A 23 25.47 4.73 23.18
N ARG A 24 26.05 4.37 22.02
CA ARG A 24 27.04 3.24 21.87
C ARG A 24 26.50 1.86 22.39
N PRO A 25 27.23 0.72 22.34
CA PRO A 25 26.70 -0.62 21.98
C PRO A 25 25.76 -1.29 22.99
N ALA A 26 25.60 -0.75 24.21
CA ALA A 26 24.72 -1.33 25.22
C ALA A 26 23.24 -1.39 24.80
N MET A 27 22.83 -0.57 23.82
CA MET A 27 21.44 -0.52 23.35
C MET A 27 21.07 -1.63 22.35
N ARG A 28 22.03 -2.40 21.80
CA ARG A 28 21.73 -3.42 20.77
C ARG A 28 20.74 -4.47 21.26
N ALA A 29 20.90 -4.95 22.49
CA ALA A 29 20.00 -5.96 23.07
C ALA A 29 18.59 -5.39 23.29
N VAL A 30 18.48 -4.16 23.79
CA VAL A 30 17.19 -3.50 24.02
C VAL A 30 16.46 -3.26 22.69
N THR A 31 17.18 -2.78 21.67
CA THR A 31 16.62 -2.56 20.34
C THR A 31 16.15 -3.87 19.70
N LEU A 32 16.91 -4.96 19.85
CA LEU A 32 16.51 -6.29 19.38
C LEU A 32 15.28 -6.83 20.12
N CYS A 33 15.21 -6.67 21.44
CA CYS A 33 14.04 -7.07 22.23
C CYS A 33 12.78 -6.30 21.82
N LEU A 34 12.90 -4.99 21.62
CA LEU A 34 11.77 -4.16 21.18
C LEU A 34 11.34 -4.50 19.75
N ALA A 35 12.29 -4.76 18.85
CA ALA A 35 11.97 -5.23 17.49
C ALA A 35 11.27 -6.60 17.52
N ALA A 36 11.73 -7.55 18.34
CA ALA A 36 11.09 -8.85 18.48
C ALA A 36 9.68 -8.75 19.05
N LEU A 37 9.47 -7.92 20.07
CA LEU A 37 8.14 -7.66 20.63
C LEU A 37 7.20 -7.04 19.59
N TYR A 38 7.71 -6.10 18.81
CA TYR A 38 6.98 -5.45 17.74
C TYR A 38 6.57 -6.45 16.64
N VAL A 39 7.48 -7.34 16.23
CA VAL A 39 7.19 -8.43 15.29
C VAL A 39 6.10 -9.36 15.82
N LEU A 40 6.16 -9.71 17.10
CA LEU A 40 5.16 -10.56 17.73
C LEU A 40 3.76 -9.93 17.72
N ILE A 41 3.67 -8.59 17.83
CA ILE A 41 2.42 -7.84 17.71
C ILE A 41 1.90 -7.81 16.26
N LEU A 42 2.80 -7.72 15.26
CA LEU A 42 2.41 -7.66 13.85
C LEU A 42 2.06 -9.02 13.24
N ALA A 43 2.76 -10.08 13.62
CA ALA A 43 2.63 -11.40 12.98
C ALA A 43 1.30 -12.10 13.28
N ALA A 44 0.63 -11.74 14.37
CA ALA A 44 -0.69 -12.24 14.72
C ALA A 44 -1.52 -11.08 15.24
N PRO A 45 -2.32 -10.41 14.38
CA PRO A 45 -3.33 -9.50 14.88
C PRO A 45 -4.18 -10.28 15.89
N LEU A 46 -4.14 -9.91 17.16
CA LEU A 46 -4.91 -10.60 18.21
C LEU A 46 -6.41 -10.66 17.85
N SER A 47 -6.86 -9.74 17.00
CA SER A 47 -8.20 -9.66 16.42
C SER A 47 -8.52 -10.72 15.38
N SER A 48 -7.54 -11.34 14.70
CA SER A 48 -7.78 -12.33 13.62
C SER A 48 -7.62 -13.78 14.07
N LEU A 49 -7.42 -14.03 15.37
CA LEU A 49 -7.26 -15.39 15.89
C LEU A 49 -8.53 -16.25 15.69
N GLY A 50 -9.70 -15.62 15.57
CA GLY A 50 -10.98 -16.31 15.36
C GLY A 50 -11.24 -16.77 13.92
N THR A 51 -10.50 -16.24 12.93
CA THR A 51 -10.73 -16.48 11.49
C THR A 51 -9.66 -17.37 10.85
N ILE A 52 -8.76 -17.94 11.66
CA ILE A 52 -7.67 -18.79 11.19
C ILE A 52 -8.24 -20.04 10.51
N GLY A 53 -7.91 -20.23 9.22
CA GLY A 53 -8.28 -21.42 8.46
C GLY A 53 -9.61 -21.33 7.70
N GLU A 54 -10.34 -20.22 7.80
CA GLU A 54 -11.63 -20.05 7.12
C GLU A 54 -11.50 -19.44 5.71
N SER A 55 -10.33 -18.91 5.37
CA SER A 55 -10.13 -18.16 4.12
C SER A 55 -9.30 -18.91 3.08
N GLU A 56 -9.58 -18.65 1.81
CA GLU A 56 -8.79 -19.18 0.70
C GLU A 56 -7.37 -18.61 0.71
N ARG A 57 -6.40 -19.46 0.36
CA ARG A 57 -4.99 -19.08 0.28
C ARG A 57 -4.66 -18.71 -1.16
N TYR A 58 -4.55 -17.43 -1.44
CA TYR A 58 -4.06 -16.96 -2.73
C TYR A 58 -2.90 -15.99 -2.55
N VAL A 59 -2.04 -15.91 -3.58
CA VAL A 59 -0.86 -15.05 -3.62
C VAL A 59 -0.97 -14.15 -4.83
N VAL A 60 -0.92 -12.84 -4.61
CA VAL A 60 -0.86 -11.84 -5.69
C VAL A 60 0.61 -11.68 -6.10
N TRP A 61 0.95 -12.21 -7.27
CA TRP A 61 2.28 -12.05 -7.87
C TRP A 61 2.37 -10.80 -8.75
N ASP A 62 2.05 -9.65 -8.16
CA ASP A 62 2.25 -8.35 -8.78
C ASP A 62 2.92 -7.39 -7.79
N PRO A 63 4.26 -7.24 -7.84
CA PRO A 63 4.96 -6.37 -6.91
C PRO A 63 4.67 -4.88 -7.17
N LEU A 64 4.13 -4.53 -8.35
CA LEU A 64 3.84 -3.15 -8.71
C LEU A 64 2.39 -2.77 -8.41
N VAL A 65 1.51 -3.72 -8.08
CA VAL A 65 0.09 -3.46 -7.78
C VAL A 65 -0.06 -2.36 -6.72
N SER A 66 0.75 -2.42 -5.65
CA SER A 66 0.72 -1.43 -4.57
C SER A 66 1.09 -0.01 -5.00
N PHE A 67 1.77 0.15 -6.14
CA PHE A 67 2.13 1.46 -6.71
C PHE A 67 1.18 1.88 -7.83
N GLN A 68 0.56 0.93 -8.53
CA GLN A 68 -0.48 1.19 -9.51
C GLN A 68 -1.73 1.75 -8.84
N ASP A 69 -2.10 1.22 -7.66
CA ASP A 69 -3.22 1.71 -6.86
C ASP A 69 -3.06 3.17 -6.40
N ILE A 70 -1.81 3.67 -6.28
CA ILE A 70 -1.51 5.03 -5.79
C ILE A 70 -1.82 6.11 -6.83
N GLY A 71 -1.97 5.74 -8.11
CA GLY A 71 -2.31 6.68 -9.19
C GLY A 71 -3.80 7.03 -9.29
N GLY A 72 -4.65 6.40 -8.45
CA GLY A 72 -5.98 6.03 -8.87
C GLY A 72 -5.83 4.96 -9.95
N VAL A 73 -6.61 3.88 -9.86
CA VAL A 73 -6.74 3.04 -11.04
C VAL A 73 -7.17 4.00 -12.16
N GLU A 74 -6.45 4.09 -13.28
CA GLU A 74 -7.08 4.47 -14.54
C GLU A 74 -8.14 3.38 -14.71
N ARG A 75 -9.29 3.56 -14.03
CA ARG A 75 -10.41 2.65 -14.11
C ARG A 75 -10.71 2.75 -15.58
N SER A 76 -10.42 1.66 -16.28
CA SER A 76 -10.60 1.56 -17.70
C SER A 76 -11.94 2.22 -17.98
N GLU A 77 -11.94 3.18 -18.91
CA GLU A 77 -13.14 3.88 -19.37
C GLU A 77 -14.31 2.90 -19.57
N ASN A 78 -13.97 1.63 -19.84
CA ASN A 78 -14.87 0.50 -19.84
C ASN A 78 -14.79 -0.33 -18.54
N PHE A 79 -15.92 -0.58 -17.89
CA PHE A 79 -16.00 -1.49 -16.74
C PHE A 79 -17.24 -2.39 -16.81
N GLY A 80 -17.20 -3.52 -16.11
CA GLY A 80 -18.28 -4.50 -16.06
C GLY A 80 -18.78 -4.73 -14.63
N VAL A 81 -20.09 -4.89 -14.47
CA VAL A 81 -20.75 -5.25 -13.21
C VAL A 81 -21.55 -6.53 -13.43
N MET A 82 -21.31 -7.55 -12.62
CA MET A 82 -22.11 -8.78 -12.62
C MET A 82 -23.26 -8.62 -11.62
N LEU A 83 -24.49 -8.83 -12.08
CA LEU A 83 -25.70 -8.80 -11.27
C LEU A 83 -25.92 -10.12 -10.52
N ASP A 84 -26.74 -10.08 -9.47
CA ASP A 84 -27.09 -11.25 -8.66
C ASP A 84 -27.82 -12.35 -9.45
N ASP A 85 -28.47 -11.98 -10.56
CA ASP A 85 -29.13 -12.92 -11.47
C ASP A 85 -28.19 -13.53 -12.53
N GLY A 86 -26.91 -13.18 -12.48
CA GLY A 86 -25.87 -13.68 -13.36
C GLY A 86 -25.71 -12.91 -14.68
N ARG A 87 -26.51 -11.87 -14.93
CA ARG A 87 -26.31 -10.97 -16.08
C ARG A 87 -25.07 -10.10 -15.86
N VAL A 88 -24.47 -9.64 -16.96
CA VAL A 88 -23.32 -8.74 -16.93
C VAL A 88 -23.69 -7.43 -17.59
N ILE A 89 -23.47 -6.31 -16.93
CA ILE A 89 -23.63 -4.97 -17.50
C ILE A 89 -22.24 -4.40 -17.77
N ARG A 90 -21.95 -4.01 -19.00
CA ARG A 90 -20.68 -3.41 -19.39
C ARG A 90 -20.87 -1.97 -19.83
N TYR A 91 -20.22 -1.06 -19.13
CA TYR A 91 -20.14 0.34 -19.50
C TYR A 91 -19.00 0.60 -20.50
N SER A 92 -19.23 1.51 -21.43
CA SER A 92 -18.20 2.16 -22.27
C SER A 92 -18.60 3.61 -22.53
N PRO A 93 -17.68 4.59 -22.58
CA PRO A 93 -18.06 5.97 -22.85
C PRO A 93 -18.58 6.17 -24.27
N THR A 94 -18.21 5.28 -25.19
CA THR A 94 -18.63 5.30 -26.59
C THR A 94 -19.39 4.04 -26.94
N GLU A 95 -20.27 4.11 -27.92
CA GLU A 95 -20.99 2.93 -28.40
C GLU A 95 -19.99 1.84 -28.88
N PRO A 96 -19.98 0.64 -28.27
CA PRO A 96 -19.08 -0.42 -28.68
C PRO A 96 -19.52 -1.00 -30.02
N THR A 97 -18.55 -1.37 -30.86
CA THR A 97 -18.81 -2.05 -32.13
C THR A 97 -19.37 -3.46 -31.92
N VAL A 98 -20.07 -3.99 -32.91
CA VAL A 98 -20.60 -5.38 -32.87
C VAL A 98 -19.49 -6.41 -32.60
N ALA A 99 -18.28 -6.17 -33.13
CA ALA A 99 -17.14 -7.04 -32.89
C ALA A 99 -16.68 -7.02 -31.42
N GLU A 100 -16.58 -5.83 -30.81
CA GLU A 100 -16.21 -5.68 -29.40
C GLU A 100 -17.26 -6.26 -28.45
N ARG A 101 -18.56 -6.10 -28.79
CA ARG A 101 -19.66 -6.73 -28.04
C ARG A 101 -19.56 -8.25 -28.07
N ALA A 102 -19.33 -8.83 -29.25
CA ALA A 102 -19.18 -10.27 -29.41
C ALA A 102 -17.96 -10.83 -28.66
N GLU A 103 -16.82 -10.14 -28.73
CA GLU A 103 -15.60 -10.52 -28.02
C GLU A 103 -15.82 -10.50 -26.49
N THR A 104 -16.48 -9.46 -26.00
CA THR A 104 -16.83 -9.33 -24.57
C THR A 104 -17.73 -10.48 -24.12
N ALA A 105 -18.79 -10.77 -24.88
CA ALA A 105 -19.74 -11.82 -24.54
C ALA A 105 -19.08 -13.21 -24.49
N GLU A 106 -18.10 -13.46 -25.37
CA GLU A 106 -17.34 -14.71 -25.38
C GLU A 106 -16.39 -14.82 -24.16
N MET A 107 -15.73 -13.73 -23.77
CA MET A 107 -14.73 -13.73 -22.70
C MET A 107 -15.32 -13.76 -21.29
N GLU A 108 -16.33 -12.93 -21.01
CA GLU A 108 -16.74 -12.67 -19.62
C GLU A 108 -17.77 -13.68 -19.12
N ALA A 109 -18.71 -14.07 -19.98
CA ALA A 109 -19.77 -14.97 -19.57
C ALA A 109 -20.40 -15.66 -20.78
N PRO A 110 -19.85 -16.80 -21.26
CA PRO A 110 -20.33 -17.47 -22.47
C PRO A 110 -21.79 -17.95 -22.39
N ASN A 111 -22.41 -17.91 -21.20
CA ASN A 111 -23.80 -18.29 -20.96
C ASN A 111 -24.64 -17.19 -20.30
N ALA A 112 -24.11 -15.99 -20.08
CA ALA A 112 -24.88 -14.89 -19.50
C ALA A 112 -25.34 -13.91 -20.57
N GLU A 113 -26.46 -13.25 -20.30
CA GLU A 113 -26.88 -12.08 -21.04
C GLU A 113 -25.95 -10.92 -20.68
N VAL A 114 -25.36 -10.29 -21.70
CA VAL A 114 -24.49 -9.13 -21.56
C VAL A 114 -25.22 -7.90 -22.09
N LEU A 115 -25.40 -6.91 -21.23
CA LEU A 115 -25.97 -5.62 -21.57
C LEU A 115 -24.84 -4.60 -21.70
N HIS A 116 -24.82 -3.84 -22.78
CA HIS A 116 -23.85 -2.79 -23.02
C HIS A 116 -24.49 -1.43 -22.76
N VAL A 117 -23.87 -0.63 -21.90
CA VAL A 117 -24.32 0.71 -21.52
C VAL A 117 -23.29 1.72 -22.03
N HIS A 118 -23.76 2.77 -22.71
CA HIS A 118 -22.89 3.85 -23.16
C HIS A 118 -23.57 5.21 -23.08
N GLU A 119 -22.78 6.29 -23.13
CA GLU A 119 -23.32 7.65 -23.17
C GLU A 119 -23.84 7.98 -24.57
N GLY A 120 -25.13 8.30 -24.65
CA GLY A 120 -25.77 8.82 -25.85
C GLY A 120 -25.32 10.26 -26.15
N SER A 121 -25.66 10.75 -27.36
CA SER A 121 -25.29 12.10 -27.79
C SER A 121 -25.88 13.24 -26.94
N ASP A 122 -26.91 12.95 -26.16
CA ASP A 122 -27.57 13.85 -25.21
C ASP A 122 -27.09 13.68 -23.77
N GLY A 123 -26.12 12.79 -23.53
CA GLY A 123 -25.61 12.42 -22.20
C GLY A 123 -26.49 11.42 -21.44
N ALA A 124 -27.58 10.92 -22.04
CA ALA A 124 -28.37 9.85 -21.44
C ALA A 124 -27.66 8.50 -21.63
N LEU A 125 -27.78 7.61 -20.64
CA LEU A 125 -27.27 6.24 -20.78
C LEU A 125 -28.17 5.45 -21.73
N VAL A 126 -27.56 4.83 -22.74
CA VAL A 126 -28.21 3.98 -23.73
C VAL A 126 -27.81 2.54 -23.48
N VAL A 127 -28.81 1.66 -23.34
CA VAL A 127 -28.61 0.22 -23.11
C VAL A 127 -28.88 -0.56 -24.39
N THR A 128 -27.91 -1.34 -24.83
CA THR A 128 -28.00 -2.23 -25.99
C THR A 128 -27.66 -3.67 -25.61
N ASP A 129 -28.24 -4.64 -26.30
CA ASP A 129 -27.84 -6.04 -26.16
C ASP A 129 -26.51 -6.34 -26.88
N THR A 130 -26.12 -7.62 -26.93
CA THR A 130 -24.91 -8.10 -27.60
C THR A 130 -24.92 -7.91 -29.12
N GLU A 131 -26.10 -7.87 -29.74
CA GLU A 131 -26.27 -7.61 -31.17
C GLU A 131 -26.24 -6.11 -31.48
N GLY A 132 -26.39 -5.26 -30.46
CA GLY A 132 -26.51 -3.82 -30.60
C GLY A 132 -27.93 -3.31 -30.76
N ALA A 133 -28.92 -4.17 -30.56
CA ALA A 133 -30.30 -3.72 -30.55
C ALA A 133 -30.56 -2.96 -29.24
N PRO A 134 -31.30 -1.83 -29.29
CA PRO A 134 -31.68 -1.13 -28.07
C PRO A 134 -32.60 -2.02 -27.24
N VAL A 135 -32.34 -2.07 -25.93
CA VAL A 135 -33.22 -2.75 -24.97
C VAL A 135 -34.52 -1.95 -24.88
N ASP A 136 -35.65 -2.65 -24.68
CA ASP A 136 -36.97 -2.02 -24.61
C ASP A 136 -37.01 -0.90 -23.53
N PRO A 137 -37.35 0.35 -23.91
CA PRO A 137 -37.41 1.45 -22.97
C PRO A 137 -38.43 1.22 -21.85
N GLY A 138 -38.01 1.41 -20.61
CA GLY A 138 -38.78 1.14 -19.40
C GLY A 138 -38.84 -0.32 -18.99
N SER A 139 -38.13 -1.22 -19.68
CA SER A 139 -37.99 -2.61 -19.21
C SER A 139 -37.22 -2.69 -17.90
N GLU A 140 -37.44 -3.75 -17.12
CA GLU A 140 -36.72 -4.00 -15.87
C GLU A 140 -35.20 -4.10 -16.11
N SER A 141 -34.79 -4.71 -17.22
CA SER A 141 -33.38 -4.85 -17.62
C SER A 141 -32.73 -3.49 -17.88
N GLU A 142 -33.39 -2.61 -18.63
CA GLU A 142 -32.87 -1.26 -18.90
C GLU A 142 -32.80 -0.45 -17.59
N GLN A 143 -33.87 -0.43 -16.78
CA GLN A 143 -33.90 0.32 -15.52
C GLN A 143 -32.78 -0.14 -14.57
N THR A 144 -32.60 -1.45 -14.42
CA THR A 144 -31.54 -2.04 -13.58
C THR A 144 -30.15 -1.65 -14.10
N ALA A 145 -29.93 -1.72 -15.41
CA ALA A 145 -28.64 -1.37 -16.01
C ALA A 145 -28.32 0.12 -15.85
N VAL A 146 -29.28 1.00 -16.13
CA VAL A 146 -29.13 2.45 -15.99
C VAL A 146 -28.92 2.84 -14.54
N GLU A 147 -29.67 2.27 -13.60
CA GLU A 147 -29.50 2.57 -12.16
C GLU A 147 -28.13 2.10 -11.66
N THR A 148 -27.75 0.87 -11.98
CA THR A 148 -26.47 0.28 -11.53
C THR A 148 -25.28 1.07 -12.07
N ILE A 149 -25.26 1.35 -13.38
CA ILE A 149 -24.17 2.11 -13.99
C ILE A 149 -24.20 3.58 -13.57
N GLY A 150 -25.39 4.18 -13.44
CA GLY A 150 -25.54 5.56 -12.99
C GLY A 150 -24.97 5.78 -11.58
N GLN A 151 -25.30 4.88 -10.64
CA GLN A 151 -24.71 4.91 -9.29
C GLN A 151 -23.19 4.79 -9.33
N GLU A 152 -22.67 3.91 -10.18
CA GLU A 152 -21.23 3.68 -10.27
C GLU A 152 -20.49 4.85 -10.95
N LEU A 153 -21.09 5.49 -11.96
CA LEU A 153 -20.56 6.71 -12.57
C LEU A 153 -20.59 7.89 -11.61
N GLU A 154 -21.64 8.06 -10.80
CA GLU A 154 -21.72 9.09 -9.78
C GLU A 154 -20.63 8.88 -8.72
N TRP A 155 -20.42 7.63 -8.28
CA TRP A 155 -19.34 7.27 -7.37
C TRP A 155 -17.95 7.57 -7.96
N ILE A 156 -17.72 7.22 -9.24
CA ILE A 156 -16.46 7.55 -9.95
C ILE A 156 -16.26 9.06 -10.04
N ALA A 157 -17.29 9.81 -10.40
CA ALA A 157 -17.23 11.27 -10.50
C ALA A 157 -16.89 11.90 -9.14
N GLN A 158 -17.51 11.41 -8.05
CA GLN A 158 -17.19 11.85 -6.70
C GLN A 158 -15.73 11.57 -6.34
N GLN A 159 -15.20 10.38 -6.68
CA GLN A 159 -13.78 10.08 -6.44
C GLN A 159 -12.84 11.00 -7.22
N ALA A 160 -13.17 11.30 -8.48
CA ALA A 160 -12.37 12.21 -9.30
C ALA A 160 -12.32 13.63 -8.70
N GLU A 161 -13.42 14.09 -8.09
CA GLU A 161 -13.47 15.38 -7.39
C GLU A 161 -12.68 15.39 -6.07
N GLU A 162 -12.73 14.29 -5.31
CA GLU A 162 -11.97 14.15 -4.05
C GLU A 162 -10.45 14.01 -4.27
N GLY A 163 -10.05 13.62 -5.49
CA GLY A 163 -8.66 13.50 -5.92
C GLY A 163 -7.92 12.34 -5.23
N PRO A 164 -6.57 12.33 -5.24
CA PRO A 164 -5.76 11.23 -4.68
C PRO A 164 -5.87 11.06 -3.15
N TRP A 165 -6.71 11.87 -2.51
CA TRP A 165 -7.04 11.79 -1.09
C TRP A 165 -8.49 11.33 -0.84
N SER A 166 -9.19 10.84 -1.88
CA SER A 166 -10.54 10.27 -1.77
C SER A 166 -10.60 9.21 -0.68
N LEU A 167 -11.78 9.02 -0.09
CA LEU A 167 -11.93 8.07 1.01
C LEU A 167 -11.58 6.63 0.63
N THR A 168 -11.58 6.25 -0.65
CA THR A 168 -11.31 4.87 -1.08
C THR A 168 -9.86 4.67 -1.54
N ASP A 169 -9.36 5.48 -2.47
CA ASP A 169 -7.95 5.41 -2.92
C ASP A 169 -7.00 5.88 -1.81
N GLY A 170 -7.46 6.86 -1.02
CA GLY A 170 -6.77 7.34 0.16
C GLY A 170 -6.63 6.27 1.24
N LEU A 171 -7.52 5.26 1.31
CA LEU A 171 -7.37 4.14 2.24
C LEU A 171 -6.24 3.20 1.81
N ALA A 172 -6.18 2.83 0.54
CA ALA A 172 -5.11 1.98 0.02
C ALA A 172 -3.75 2.69 0.18
N LEU A 173 -3.64 3.95 -0.27
CA LEU A 173 -2.43 4.74 -0.07
C LEU A 173 -2.08 4.91 1.42
N GLN A 174 -3.07 5.18 2.27
CA GLN A 174 -2.87 5.27 3.72
C GLN A 174 -2.32 3.98 4.30
N GLU A 175 -2.84 2.82 3.89
CA GLU A 175 -2.37 1.53 4.35
C GLU A 175 -0.91 1.30 3.94
N ARG A 176 -0.56 1.57 2.67
CA ARG A 176 0.84 1.42 2.19
C ARG A 176 1.78 2.40 2.88
N VAL A 177 1.37 3.65 3.09
CA VAL A 177 2.16 4.64 3.83
C VAL A 177 2.36 4.20 5.28
N LEU A 178 1.32 3.68 5.92
CA LEU A 178 1.41 3.16 7.28
C LEU A 178 2.38 1.98 7.35
N ASN A 179 2.23 0.99 6.46
CA ASN A 179 3.12 -0.17 6.35
C ASN A 179 4.58 0.27 6.14
N THR A 180 4.82 1.23 5.26
CA THR A 180 6.15 1.84 5.07
C THR A 180 6.70 2.42 6.37
N LEU A 181 5.91 3.24 7.07
CA LEU A 181 6.34 3.90 8.31
C LEU A 181 6.59 2.91 9.45
N LEU A 182 5.82 1.82 9.51
CA LEU A 182 6.00 0.74 10.47
C LEU A 182 7.38 0.05 10.31
N PHE A 183 7.92 0.00 9.09
CA PHE A 183 9.25 -0.57 8.83
C PHE A 183 10.43 0.42 8.99
N VAL A 184 10.19 1.73 9.10
CA VAL A 184 11.26 2.71 9.34
C VAL A 184 12.01 2.43 10.66
N PRO A 185 11.35 2.22 11.82
CA PRO A 185 12.03 1.81 13.05
C PRO A 185 12.81 0.50 12.92
N ILE A 186 12.34 -0.44 12.11
CA ILE A 186 13.01 -1.71 11.85
C ILE A 186 14.34 -1.50 11.11
N GLY A 187 14.34 -0.66 10.08
CA GLY A 187 15.57 -0.27 9.38
C GLY A 187 16.57 0.43 10.31
N ILE A 188 16.08 1.29 11.19
CA ILE A 188 16.91 1.95 12.22
C ILE A 188 17.53 0.90 13.16
N ALA A 189 16.72 -0.01 13.66
CA ALA A 189 17.16 -1.09 14.54
C ALA A 189 18.22 -1.97 13.87
N ALA A 190 17.97 -2.42 12.64
CA ALA A 190 18.88 -3.26 11.87
C ALA A 190 20.24 -2.56 11.65
N PHE A 191 20.24 -1.27 11.34
CA PHE A 191 21.47 -0.50 11.14
C PHE A 191 22.42 -0.56 12.35
N PHE A 192 21.89 -0.41 13.56
CA PHE A 192 22.69 -0.42 14.80
C PHE A 192 22.97 -1.82 15.34
N ALA A 193 22.08 -2.79 15.07
CA ALA A 193 22.22 -4.18 15.49
C ALA A 193 23.31 -4.92 14.70
N PHE A 194 23.36 -4.73 13.37
CA PHE A 194 24.24 -5.50 12.49
C PHE A 194 25.52 -4.74 12.12
N SER A 195 26.63 -5.47 12.02
CA SER A 195 27.91 -4.95 11.53
C SER A 195 28.04 -5.02 10.02
N SER A 196 27.43 -6.01 9.36
CA SER A 196 27.51 -6.21 7.92
C SER A 196 26.44 -5.41 7.17
N TRP A 197 26.83 -4.74 6.09
CA TRP A 197 25.91 -3.97 5.24
C TRP A 197 24.78 -4.82 4.63
N PRO A 198 25.04 -6.03 4.10
CA PRO A 198 23.96 -6.89 3.60
C PRO A 198 22.91 -7.18 4.67
N ALA A 199 23.32 -7.47 5.91
CA ALA A 199 22.36 -7.73 6.99
C ALA A 199 21.51 -6.50 7.33
N ARG A 200 22.09 -5.30 7.31
CA ARG A 200 21.32 -4.05 7.55
C ARG A 200 20.24 -3.82 6.50
N LEU A 201 20.58 -4.08 5.24
CA LEU A 201 19.68 -3.84 4.10
C LEU A 201 18.63 -4.93 3.94
N LEU A 202 19.00 -6.19 4.16
CA LEU A 202 18.12 -7.34 3.93
C LEU A 202 17.23 -7.68 5.12
N PHE A 203 17.50 -7.17 6.33
CA PHE A 203 16.72 -7.53 7.52
C PHE A 203 15.24 -7.16 7.40
N GLY A 204 14.92 -5.94 6.96
CA GLY A 204 13.53 -5.51 6.75
C GLY A 204 12.79 -6.35 5.72
N PRO A 205 13.30 -6.48 4.47
CA PRO A 205 12.70 -7.37 3.47
C PRO A 205 12.53 -8.82 3.94
N ALA A 206 13.54 -9.39 4.61
CA ALA A 206 13.45 -10.76 5.14
C ALA A 206 12.39 -10.89 6.25
N LEU A 207 12.26 -9.86 7.09
CA LEU A 207 11.22 -9.82 8.11
C LEU A 207 9.82 -9.70 7.48
N SER A 208 9.65 -8.82 6.48
CA SER A 208 8.40 -8.68 5.75
C SER A 208 8.00 -10.00 5.11
N LEU A 209 8.95 -10.69 4.46
CA LEU A 209 8.72 -12.02 3.88
C LEU A 209 8.28 -13.04 4.93
N THR A 210 8.85 -12.98 6.13
CA THR A 210 8.48 -13.85 7.25
C THR A 210 7.05 -13.58 7.72
N ILE A 211 6.64 -12.31 7.82
CA ILE A 211 5.28 -11.91 8.21
C ILE A 211 4.27 -12.40 7.18
N GLU A 212 4.49 -12.08 5.89
CA GLU A 212 3.62 -12.52 4.78
C GLU A 212 3.50 -14.04 4.72
N SER A 213 4.63 -14.76 4.82
CA SER A 213 4.63 -16.23 4.82
C SER A 213 3.84 -16.81 5.99
N THR A 214 3.89 -16.15 7.16
CA THR A 214 3.15 -16.57 8.35
C THR A 214 1.66 -16.31 8.18
N GLN A 215 1.27 -15.14 7.67
CA GLN A 215 -0.13 -14.79 7.40
C GLN A 215 -0.76 -15.71 6.35
N TRP A 216 0.00 -16.05 5.31
CA TRP A 216 -0.37 -17.05 4.31
C TRP A 216 -0.60 -18.42 4.93
N ALA A 217 0.35 -18.89 5.75
CA ALA A 217 0.28 -20.19 6.40
C ALA A 217 -0.94 -20.30 7.33
N LEU A 218 -1.24 -19.22 8.06
CA LEU A 218 -2.38 -19.13 8.97
C LEU A 218 -3.73 -18.94 8.25
N ALA A 219 -3.75 -18.70 6.94
CA ALA A 219 -4.97 -18.42 6.17
C ALA A 219 -5.83 -17.34 6.86
N SER A 220 -5.18 -16.24 7.25
CA SER A 220 -5.77 -15.19 8.10
C SER A 220 -6.85 -14.32 7.43
N GLY A 221 -7.27 -14.64 6.21
CA GLY A 221 -8.25 -13.87 5.44
C GLY A 221 -7.71 -12.66 4.70
N ARG A 222 -6.41 -12.36 4.82
CA ARG A 222 -5.74 -11.42 3.93
C ARG A 222 -5.09 -12.14 2.75
N SER A 223 -5.25 -11.54 1.59
CA SER A 223 -4.42 -11.80 0.42
C SER A 223 -2.96 -11.50 0.75
N VAL A 224 -2.06 -12.42 0.41
CA VAL A 224 -0.63 -12.16 0.50
C VAL A 224 -0.20 -11.44 -0.76
N ASP A 225 0.22 -10.19 -0.58
CA ASP A 225 0.57 -9.28 -1.66
C ASP A 225 2.09 -9.09 -1.72
N THR A 226 2.69 -9.45 -2.85
CA THR A 226 4.13 -9.23 -3.07
C THR A 226 4.51 -7.75 -3.08
N GLY A 227 3.56 -6.86 -3.32
CA GLY A 227 3.75 -5.41 -3.19
C GLY A 227 3.97 -4.95 -1.75
N ASP A 228 3.39 -5.62 -0.75
CA ASP A 228 3.65 -5.31 0.67
C ASP A 228 5.13 -5.54 1.04
N LEU A 229 5.79 -6.54 0.44
CA LEU A 229 7.23 -6.76 0.61
C LEU A 229 8.06 -5.57 0.13
N LEU A 230 7.70 -4.97 -1.01
CA LEU A 230 8.40 -3.80 -1.54
C LEU A 230 8.15 -2.57 -0.68
N VAL A 231 6.90 -2.31 -0.31
CA VAL A 231 6.50 -1.17 0.55
C VAL A 231 7.23 -1.22 1.90
N ASN A 232 7.23 -2.38 2.55
CA ASN A 232 7.96 -2.61 3.80
C ASN A 232 9.49 -2.52 3.61
N GLY A 233 10.00 -3.03 2.48
CA GLY A 233 11.39 -2.92 2.09
C GLY A 233 11.84 -1.45 1.94
N VAL A 234 11.03 -0.61 1.30
CA VAL A 234 11.25 0.84 1.18
C VAL A 234 11.28 1.48 2.57
N GLY A 235 10.33 1.15 3.45
CA GLY A 235 10.32 1.62 4.83
C GLY A 235 11.62 1.31 5.59
N SER A 236 12.07 0.06 5.50
CA SER A 236 13.33 -0.37 6.12
C SER A 236 14.55 0.33 5.51
N LEU A 237 14.57 0.56 4.20
CA LEU A 237 15.65 1.30 3.54
C LEU A 237 15.69 2.75 4.02
N VAL A 238 14.55 3.43 4.09
CA VAL A 238 14.43 4.78 4.63
C VAL A 238 14.96 4.85 6.07
N GLY A 239 14.57 3.91 6.93
CA GLY A 239 15.10 3.83 8.30
C GLY A 239 16.62 3.62 8.38
N THR A 240 17.17 2.83 7.47
CA THR A 240 18.61 2.61 7.35
C THR A 240 19.34 3.89 6.95
N LEU A 241 18.81 4.63 5.96
CA LEU A 241 19.36 5.90 5.50
C LEU A 241 19.30 6.98 6.60
N VAL A 242 18.18 7.07 7.32
CA VAL A 242 18.02 7.96 8.48
C VAL A 242 19.09 7.69 9.54
N SER A 243 19.36 6.42 9.83
CA SER A 243 20.43 6.04 10.78
C SER A 243 21.83 6.38 10.28
N LEU A 244 22.11 6.16 8.99
CA LEU A 244 23.37 6.52 8.38
C LEU A 244 23.63 8.03 8.48
N MET A 245 22.62 8.85 8.14
CA MET A 245 22.68 10.31 8.28
C MET A 245 22.90 10.72 9.74
N SER A 246 22.21 10.06 10.68
CA SER A 246 22.34 10.33 12.12
C SER A 246 23.78 10.10 12.62
N VAL A 247 24.41 9.00 12.21
CA VAL A 247 25.82 8.71 12.54
C VAL A 247 26.77 9.73 11.91
N ALA A 248 26.54 10.10 10.65
CA ALA A 248 27.35 11.12 9.98
C ALA A 248 27.29 12.47 10.71
N ILE A 249 26.09 12.92 11.07
CA ILE A 249 25.86 14.16 11.83
C ILE A 249 26.53 14.10 13.21
N ALA A 250 26.32 13.02 13.98
CA ALA A 250 26.96 12.84 15.28
C ALA A 250 28.49 12.87 15.19
N GLY A 251 29.06 12.23 14.17
CA GLY A 251 30.50 12.25 13.92
C GLY A 251 31.07 13.63 13.60
N LEU A 252 30.29 14.51 12.96
CA LEU A 252 30.68 15.91 12.72
C LEU A 252 30.79 16.71 14.03
N PHE A 253 29.90 16.45 14.99
CA PHE A 253 29.94 17.09 16.31
C PHE A 253 31.11 16.60 17.17
N ASP A 254 31.38 15.29 17.18
CA ASP A 254 32.50 14.71 17.94
C ASP A 254 33.87 15.23 17.48
N ARG A 255 34.05 15.48 16.18
CA ARG A 255 35.28 16.06 15.64
C ARG A 255 35.57 17.46 16.18
N ARG A 256 34.54 18.28 16.39
CA ARG A 256 34.70 19.65 16.93
C ARG A 256 35.17 19.65 18.38
N SER A 257 34.77 18.66 19.17
CA SER A 257 35.18 18.54 20.57
C SER A 257 36.65 18.13 20.73
N ARG A 258 37.23 17.43 19.74
CA ARG A 258 38.62 16.95 19.78
C ARG A 258 39.65 17.97 19.29
N THR A 259 39.25 18.98 18.54
CA THR A 259 40.15 20.03 18.03
C THR A 259 40.37 21.18 19.01
N ARG A 260 39.82 21.13 20.23
CA ARG A 260 40.23 22.06 21.29
C ARG A 260 41.68 21.69 21.66
N PRO A 261 42.68 22.52 21.33
CA PRO A 261 44.06 22.23 21.69
C PRO A 261 44.10 22.06 23.20
N PRO A 262 44.94 21.16 23.76
CA PRO A 262 45.17 21.15 25.18
C PRO A 262 45.61 22.56 25.53
N THR A 263 44.75 23.30 26.24
CA THR A 263 45.10 24.59 26.80
C THR A 263 46.39 24.31 27.56
N LEU A 264 47.49 24.92 27.11
CA LEU A 264 48.77 24.89 27.80
C LEU A 264 48.54 25.55 29.16
N ALA A 265 47.97 24.78 30.09
CA ALA A 265 47.80 25.16 31.47
C ALA A 265 49.20 25.08 32.06
N GLU A 266 49.85 26.24 32.00
CA GLU A 266 50.44 26.84 33.19
C GLU A 266 51.62 26.03 33.74
N HIS A 267 52.68 25.98 32.94
CA HIS A 267 54.04 25.71 33.39
C HIS A 267 54.64 26.97 34.02
N ASP A 268 53.94 27.56 34.98
CA ASP A 268 54.43 28.64 35.82
C ASP A 268 53.76 28.53 37.20
N ARG A 269 54.30 27.64 38.03
CA ARG A 269 54.24 27.83 39.48
C ARG A 269 55.68 27.89 39.98
N PRO A 270 56.08 29.00 40.64
CA PRO A 270 57.44 29.23 41.13
C PRO A 270 57.84 28.28 42.26
#